data_AF-A0A5D6XSI2-F1
#
_entry.id   AF-A0A5D6XSI2-F1
#
_cell.length_a   1.000
_cell.length_b   1.000
_cell.length_c   1.000
_cell.angle_alpha   90.00
_cell.angle_beta   90.00
_cell.angle_gamma   90.00
#
_symmetry.space_group_name_H-M   'P 1'
#
loop_
_entity.id
_entity.type
_entity.pdbx_description
1 polymer ?
#
loop_
_entity_poly.entity_id
_entity_poly.type
_entity_poly.pdbx_seq_one_letter_code
_entity_poly.pdbx_strand_id
1 'polypeptide(L)'
;MQKLTNVESQRMMAVMGDLLDRLNYLTYVPLEPQTELLATLRENRCLNSAELLREHWRWEQLFLQALDAMDSRQDDIGDQVRLTTRTLCRDLRENPVGVEILYHHGTASHDRSEDMQMLVKALSELTDLTHSQLEKTIEDAKSKKELMNIAEARMKQAEDERVAIREKLSELRRTKEEELALLDSQVQKLRNELHSINQSAAHELNMIEAELKEAQSKAHETHTQEMKLLLDKAAALQAIAAKMAQEHQEEEDMLRKKKCKTAAEVASVVEKYDAEMLAMENEASSLSSAFKREQEQCLELHEHFIKIDEEQSRIDAEEKVLEEIRAREREKQQFVFDAATRIQKVYRGVLARREFAKMVAKTKKGKKGGAGKKGKKK
;
A
#
# COMPACT_ATOMS: atom_id res chain seq x y z
N MET A 1 99.82 31.18 -38.59
CA MET A 1 100.23 31.24 -37.17
C MET A 1 100.15 32.68 -36.70
N GLN A 2 99.35 32.95 -35.66
CA GLN A 2 99.41 34.25 -34.97
C GLN A 2 100.80 34.38 -34.33
N LYS A 3 101.40 35.58 -34.38
CA LYS A 3 102.72 35.79 -33.77
C LYS A 3 102.55 35.80 -32.25
N LEU A 4 103.18 34.84 -31.57
CA LEU A 4 103.28 34.83 -30.10
C LEU A 4 103.79 36.19 -29.62
N THR A 5 103.14 36.78 -28.63
CA THR A 5 103.41 38.16 -28.19
C THR A 5 104.70 38.30 -27.39
N ASN A 6 105.18 37.22 -26.78
CA ASN A 6 106.42 37.18 -26.00
C ASN A 6 107.60 36.68 -26.85
N VAL A 7 108.70 37.44 -26.84
CA VAL A 7 109.96 37.11 -27.53
C VAL A 7 110.54 35.78 -27.05
N GLU A 8 110.43 35.47 -25.75
CA GLU A 8 110.89 34.19 -25.21
C GLU A 8 110.06 33.01 -25.73
N SER A 9 108.75 33.19 -25.85
CA SER A 9 107.84 32.19 -26.43
C SER A 9 108.14 31.94 -27.91
N GLN A 10 108.45 32.99 -28.67
CA GLN A 10 108.89 32.86 -30.07
C GLN A 10 110.22 32.09 -30.17
N ARG A 11 111.20 32.39 -29.30
CA ARG A 11 112.48 31.66 -29.26
C ARG A 11 112.29 30.20 -28.91
N MET A 12 111.43 29.89 -27.95
CA MET A 12 111.14 28.51 -27.54
C MET A 12 110.52 27.70 -28.68
N MET A 13 109.54 28.28 -29.39
CA MET A 13 108.95 27.62 -30.58
C MET A 13 109.96 27.42 -31.71
N ALA A 14 110.86 28.38 -31.93
CA ALA A 14 111.91 28.27 -32.94
C ALA A 14 112.89 27.12 -32.63
N VAL A 15 113.27 26.94 -31.36
CA VAL A 15 114.14 25.84 -30.93
C VAL A 15 113.43 24.49 -31.08
N MET A 16 112.15 24.40 -30.70
CA MET A 16 111.37 23.16 -30.86
C MET A 16 111.18 22.79 -32.33
N GLY A 17 110.93 23.77 -33.20
CA GLY A 17 110.90 23.57 -34.66
C GLY A 17 112.24 23.10 -35.22
N ASP A 18 113.34 23.74 -34.82
CA ASP A 18 114.70 23.35 -35.26
C ASP A 18 115.05 21.91 -34.88
N LEU A 19 114.64 21.49 -33.69
CA LEU A 19 114.84 20.12 -33.18
C LEU A 19 113.99 19.11 -33.96
N LEU A 20 112.71 19.41 -34.21
CA LEU A 20 111.81 18.55 -34.98
C LEU A 20 112.34 18.32 -36.41
N ASP A 21 112.84 19.36 -37.07
CA ASP A 21 113.40 19.24 -38.42
C ASP A 21 114.63 18.32 -38.44
N ARG A 22 115.55 18.48 -37.48
CA ARG A 22 116.75 17.63 -37.38
C ARG A 22 116.41 16.17 -37.10
N LEU A 23 115.49 15.92 -36.17
CA LEU A 23 115.03 14.57 -35.84
C LEU A 23 114.33 13.93 -37.05
N ASN A 24 113.53 14.69 -37.78
CA ASN A 24 112.90 14.23 -39.02
C ASN A 24 113.94 13.79 -40.06
N TYR A 25 114.99 14.58 -40.29
CA TYR A 25 116.06 14.19 -41.23
C TYR A 25 116.75 12.89 -40.83
N LEU A 26 117.03 12.72 -39.53
CA LEU A 26 117.65 11.49 -39.02
C LEU A 26 116.73 10.27 -39.16
N THR A 27 115.40 10.45 -39.18
CA THR A 27 114.48 9.32 -39.43
C THR A 27 114.55 8.79 -40.87
N TYR A 28 115.22 9.50 -41.79
CA TYR A 28 115.40 9.09 -43.18
C TYR A 28 116.79 8.48 -43.43
N VAL A 29 117.69 8.53 -42.45
CA VAL A 29 119.02 7.94 -42.55
C VAL A 29 118.92 6.44 -42.22
N PRO A 30 119.30 5.53 -43.14
CA PRO A 30 119.32 4.10 -42.86
C PRO A 30 120.32 3.75 -41.76
N LEU A 31 119.99 2.74 -40.94
CA LEU A 31 120.85 2.29 -39.83
C LEU A 31 122.03 1.44 -40.33
N GLU A 32 121.87 0.78 -41.47
CA GLU A 32 122.93 -0.02 -42.08
C GLU A 32 123.58 0.70 -43.27
N PRO A 33 124.92 0.63 -43.42
CA PRO A 33 125.59 1.27 -44.55
C PRO A 33 125.22 0.61 -45.87
N GLN A 34 124.52 1.37 -46.72
CA GLN A 34 124.04 0.92 -48.02
C GLN A 34 124.85 1.60 -49.13
N THR A 35 125.61 0.81 -49.89
CA THR A 35 126.47 1.30 -50.99
C THR A 35 125.66 1.83 -52.18
N GLU A 36 124.47 1.31 -52.41
CA GLU A 36 123.54 1.73 -53.47
C GLU A 36 122.98 3.15 -53.22
N LEU A 37 122.66 3.48 -51.98
CA LEU A 37 122.21 4.82 -51.58
C LEU A 37 123.33 5.86 -51.78
N LEU A 38 124.57 5.52 -51.45
CA LEU A 38 125.72 6.40 -51.69
C LEU A 38 125.97 6.62 -53.18
N ALA A 39 125.77 5.60 -54.02
CA ALA A 39 125.86 5.75 -55.47
C ALA A 39 124.76 6.68 -55.99
N THR A 40 123.52 6.49 -55.53
CA THR A 40 122.36 7.33 -55.90
C THR A 40 122.56 8.79 -55.50
N LEU A 41 123.08 9.06 -54.29
CA LEU A 41 123.39 10.42 -53.85
C LEU A 41 124.49 11.06 -54.69
N ARG A 42 125.51 10.29 -55.11
CA ARG A 42 126.59 10.78 -55.99
C ARG A 42 126.09 11.08 -57.41
N GLU A 43 125.24 10.21 -57.97
CA GLU A 43 124.63 10.40 -59.29
C GLU A 43 123.75 11.66 -59.33
N ASN A 44 123.05 11.96 -58.24
CA ASN A 44 122.21 13.15 -58.10
C ASN A 44 122.97 14.41 -57.63
N ARG A 45 124.31 14.42 -57.75
CA ARG A 45 125.20 15.56 -57.40
C ARG A 45 125.21 15.95 -55.91
N CYS A 46 124.68 15.11 -55.02
CA CYS A 46 124.77 15.28 -53.56
C CYS A 46 126.06 14.65 -53.02
N LEU A 47 127.21 15.10 -53.55
CA LEU A 47 128.53 14.54 -53.21
C LEU A 47 128.85 14.71 -51.72
N ASN A 48 128.62 15.91 -51.17
CA ASN A 48 128.87 16.21 -49.76
C ASN A 48 127.99 15.36 -48.84
N SER A 49 126.69 15.27 -49.11
CA SER A 49 125.75 14.47 -48.31
C SER A 49 126.13 12.98 -48.35
N ALA A 50 126.58 12.47 -49.50
CA ALA A 50 127.07 11.09 -49.62
C ALA A 50 128.37 10.85 -48.82
N GLU A 51 129.31 11.79 -48.84
CA GLU A 51 130.55 11.68 -48.07
C GLU A 51 130.30 11.77 -46.57
N LEU A 52 129.49 12.73 -46.14
CA LEU A 52 129.09 12.91 -44.74
C LEU A 52 128.29 11.71 -44.22
N LEU A 53 127.39 11.15 -45.03
CA LEU A 53 126.66 9.93 -44.66
C LEU A 53 127.59 8.72 -44.52
N ARG A 54 128.54 8.55 -45.44
CA ARG A 54 129.55 7.49 -45.35
C ARG A 54 130.44 7.66 -44.11
N GLU A 55 130.86 8.88 -43.81
CA GLU A 55 131.62 9.18 -42.60
C GLU A 55 130.80 8.94 -41.34
N HIS A 56 129.53 9.34 -41.34
CA HIS A 56 128.61 9.11 -40.24
C HIS A 56 128.46 7.62 -39.92
N TRP A 57 128.18 6.78 -40.93
CA TRP A 57 128.12 5.33 -40.74
C TRP A 57 129.44 4.73 -40.29
N ARG A 58 130.58 5.23 -40.79
CA ARG A 58 131.90 4.79 -40.32
C ARG A 58 132.08 5.08 -38.83
N TRP A 59 131.72 6.28 -38.39
CA TRP A 59 131.83 6.66 -36.98
C TRP A 59 130.81 5.93 -36.11
N GLU A 60 129.59 5.69 -36.57
CA GLU A 60 128.61 4.85 -35.87
C GLU A 60 129.10 3.42 -35.68
N GLN A 61 129.66 2.79 -36.73
CA GLN A 61 130.23 1.45 -36.62
C GLN A 61 131.39 1.40 -35.63
N LEU A 62 132.29 2.40 -35.67
CA LEU A 62 133.37 2.52 -34.69
C LEU A 62 132.84 2.75 -33.27
N PHE A 63 131.75 3.50 -33.12
CA PHE A 63 131.12 3.75 -31.84
C PHE A 63 130.49 2.49 -31.25
N LEU A 64 129.76 1.72 -32.07
CA LEU A 64 129.20 0.43 -31.66
C LEU A 64 130.30 -0.57 -31.27
N GLN A 65 131.39 -0.64 -32.05
CA GLN A 65 132.55 -1.47 -31.71
C GLN A 65 133.24 -1.02 -30.41
N ALA A 66 133.37 0.29 -30.19
CA ALA A 66 133.93 0.85 -28.96
C ALA A 66 133.03 0.58 -27.75
N LEU A 67 131.70 0.60 -27.94
CA LEU A 67 130.70 0.30 -26.91
C LEU A 67 130.77 -1.17 -26.49
N ASP A 68 130.85 -2.09 -27.46
CA ASP A 68 130.98 -3.53 -27.21
C ASP A 68 132.34 -3.90 -26.58
N ALA A 69 133.41 -3.20 -26.96
CA ALA A 69 134.76 -3.42 -26.44
C ALA A 69 135.04 -2.70 -25.12
N MET A 70 134.13 -1.85 -24.63
CA MET A 70 134.32 -0.92 -23.50
C MET A 70 135.64 -0.12 -23.62
N ASP A 71 135.87 0.44 -24.81
CA ASP A 71 137.05 1.24 -25.13
C ASP A 71 136.97 2.62 -24.45
N SER A 72 138.05 3.07 -23.81
CA SER A 72 138.11 4.39 -23.16
C SER A 72 137.98 5.57 -24.15
N ARG A 73 138.12 5.30 -25.45
CA ARG A 73 137.94 6.28 -26.53
C ARG A 73 136.48 6.47 -26.96
N GLN A 74 135.53 5.79 -26.31
CA GLN A 74 134.11 5.84 -26.65
C GLN A 74 133.56 7.27 -26.67
N ASP A 75 133.94 8.11 -25.71
CA ASP A 75 133.44 9.49 -25.62
C ASP A 75 133.93 10.36 -26.79
N ASP A 76 135.22 10.26 -27.14
CA ASP A 76 135.81 10.96 -28.28
C ASP A 76 135.16 10.52 -29.60
N ILE A 77 134.92 9.22 -29.76
CA ILE A 77 134.22 8.66 -30.93
C ILE A 77 132.76 9.13 -30.94
N GLY A 78 132.09 9.15 -29.79
CA GLY A 78 130.73 9.66 -29.64
C GLY A 78 130.61 11.15 -29.98
N ASP A 79 131.63 11.95 -29.67
CA ASP A 79 131.71 13.35 -30.11
C ASP A 79 131.87 13.47 -31.62
N GLN A 80 132.63 12.58 -32.27
CA GLN A 80 132.72 12.54 -33.73
C GLN A 80 131.40 12.11 -34.38
N VAL A 81 130.67 11.14 -33.80
CA VAL A 81 129.31 10.80 -34.24
C VAL A 81 128.42 12.04 -34.12
N ARG A 82 128.38 12.71 -32.97
CA ARG A 82 127.57 13.94 -32.78
C ARG A 82 127.94 15.04 -33.78
N LEU A 83 129.22 15.24 -34.04
CA LEU A 83 129.70 16.25 -34.99
C LEU A 83 129.29 15.92 -36.42
N THR A 84 129.46 14.67 -36.84
CA THR A 84 129.04 14.19 -38.18
C THR A 84 127.52 14.21 -38.33
N THR A 85 126.75 13.82 -37.32
CA THR A 85 125.28 13.96 -37.30
C THR A 85 124.86 15.42 -37.46
N ARG A 86 125.46 16.36 -36.70
CA ARG A 86 125.11 17.78 -36.77
C ARG A 86 125.45 18.40 -38.12
N THR A 87 126.62 18.05 -38.68
CA THR A 87 127.05 18.55 -39.98
C THR A 87 126.22 17.95 -41.11
N LEU A 88 125.86 16.67 -41.03
CA LEU A 88 124.93 16.01 -41.94
C LEU A 88 123.53 16.66 -41.88
N CYS A 89 122.93 16.83 -40.71
CA CYS A 89 121.62 17.51 -40.60
C CYS A 89 121.64 18.94 -41.15
N ARG A 90 122.77 19.66 -41.01
CA ARG A 90 122.93 21.01 -41.56
C ARG A 90 123.03 20.97 -43.09
N ASP A 91 123.84 20.07 -43.64
CA ASP A 91 123.96 19.90 -45.10
C ASP A 91 122.62 19.46 -45.72
N LEU A 92 121.91 18.53 -45.09
CA LEU A 92 120.57 18.10 -45.51
C LEU A 92 119.53 19.23 -45.46
N ARG A 93 119.62 20.14 -44.50
CA ARG A 93 118.78 21.34 -44.49
C ARG A 93 119.07 22.27 -45.66
N GLU A 94 120.35 22.45 -45.99
CA GLU A 94 120.80 23.32 -47.08
C GLU A 94 120.58 22.67 -48.46
N ASN A 95 120.48 21.33 -48.53
CA ASN A 95 120.32 20.55 -49.76
C ASN A 95 119.04 19.67 -49.74
N PRO A 96 117.90 20.19 -50.20
CA PRO A 96 116.62 19.48 -50.16
C PRO A 96 116.56 18.23 -51.04
N VAL A 97 117.38 18.19 -52.11
CA VAL A 97 117.45 17.03 -53.02
C VAL A 97 118.02 15.80 -52.29
N GLY A 98 119.00 16.00 -51.40
CA GLY A 98 119.54 14.94 -50.55
C GLY A 98 118.50 14.37 -49.60
N VAL A 99 117.67 15.23 -49.01
CA VAL A 99 116.57 14.81 -48.11
C VAL A 99 115.52 14.02 -48.87
N GLU A 100 115.16 14.44 -50.09
CA GLU A 100 114.16 13.74 -50.90
C GLU A 100 114.63 12.33 -51.30
N ILE A 101 115.92 12.17 -51.65
CA ILE A 101 116.50 10.86 -51.93
C ILE A 101 116.47 9.96 -50.68
N LEU A 102 116.87 10.48 -49.51
CA LEU A 102 116.81 9.76 -48.24
C LEU A 102 115.38 9.40 -47.84
N TYR A 103 114.43 10.31 -48.06
CA TYR A 103 113.01 10.08 -47.79
C TYR A 103 112.46 8.92 -48.61
N HIS A 104 112.67 8.93 -49.93
CA HIS A 104 112.21 7.85 -50.82
C HIS A 104 112.93 6.54 -50.53
N HIS A 105 114.22 6.59 -50.20
CA HIS A 105 114.97 5.38 -49.88
C HIS A 105 114.52 4.78 -48.54
N GLY A 106 114.43 5.57 -47.48
CA GLY A 106 113.99 5.12 -46.16
C GLY A 106 112.53 4.66 -46.11
N THR A 107 111.67 5.20 -46.98
CA THR A 107 110.28 4.70 -47.13
C THR A 107 110.21 3.41 -47.96
N ALA A 108 111.05 3.25 -48.97
CA ALA A 108 111.11 2.02 -49.77
C ALA A 108 111.77 0.85 -49.02
N SER A 109 112.79 1.10 -48.19
CA SER A 109 113.54 0.08 -47.45
C SER A 109 112.90 -0.36 -46.13
N HIS A 110 111.80 0.28 -45.69
CA HIS A 110 111.18 0.07 -44.37
C HIS A 110 112.15 0.22 -43.18
N ASP A 111 113.28 0.87 -43.39
CA ASP A 111 114.41 0.92 -42.45
C ASP A 111 114.29 2.10 -41.46
N ARG A 112 113.08 2.62 -41.28
CA ARG A 112 112.82 3.75 -40.38
C ARG A 112 112.53 3.22 -38.98
N SER A 113 113.33 3.64 -37.99
CA SER A 113 113.06 3.34 -36.58
C SER A 113 111.67 3.83 -36.15
N GLU A 114 110.82 2.91 -35.70
CA GLU A 114 109.48 3.20 -35.16
C GLU A 114 109.55 4.10 -33.92
N ASP A 115 110.55 3.87 -33.06
CA ASP A 115 110.80 4.66 -31.84
C ASP A 115 111.08 6.12 -32.16
N MET A 116 111.89 6.37 -33.20
CA MET A 116 112.23 7.74 -33.62
C MET A 116 111.01 8.46 -34.21
N GLN A 117 110.14 7.74 -34.93
CA GLN A 117 108.89 8.32 -35.44
C GLN A 117 107.90 8.66 -34.33
N MET A 118 107.78 7.79 -33.31
CA MET A 118 106.97 8.09 -32.12
C MET A 118 107.50 9.31 -31.37
N LEU A 119 108.82 9.43 -31.23
CA LEU A 119 109.44 10.60 -30.59
C LEU A 119 109.14 11.90 -31.35
N VAL A 120 109.26 11.91 -32.68
CA VAL A 120 108.89 13.06 -33.51
C VAL A 120 107.42 13.43 -33.32
N LYS A 121 106.51 12.43 -33.31
CA LYS A 121 105.08 12.69 -33.13
C LYS A 121 104.76 13.28 -31.75
N ALA A 122 105.32 12.71 -30.68
CA ALA A 122 105.14 13.21 -29.33
C ALA A 122 105.67 14.64 -29.16
N LEU A 123 106.83 14.95 -29.75
CA LEU A 123 107.40 16.29 -29.74
C LEU A 123 106.55 17.29 -30.55
N SER A 124 105.94 16.85 -31.66
CA SER A 124 104.98 17.67 -32.42
C SER A 124 103.75 18.02 -31.59
N GLU A 125 103.13 17.04 -30.94
CA GLU A 125 101.96 17.25 -30.08
C GLU A 125 102.28 18.17 -28.88
N LEU A 126 103.46 18.00 -28.27
CA LEU A 126 103.94 18.89 -27.22
C LEU A 126 104.15 20.33 -27.73
N THR A 127 104.68 20.47 -28.95
CA THR A 127 104.88 21.77 -29.60
C THR A 127 103.54 22.48 -29.84
N ASP A 128 102.51 21.75 -30.25
CA ASP A 128 101.16 22.30 -30.43
C ASP A 128 100.50 22.70 -29.09
N LEU A 129 100.63 21.85 -28.07
CA LEU A 129 100.11 22.14 -26.71
C LEU A 129 100.79 23.36 -26.10
N THR A 130 102.11 23.46 -26.22
CA THR A 130 102.88 24.59 -25.71
C THR A 130 102.51 25.88 -26.45
N HIS A 131 102.33 25.84 -27.78
CA HIS A 131 101.83 26.98 -28.54
C HIS A 131 100.44 27.44 -28.03
N SER A 132 99.49 26.52 -27.88
CA SER A 132 98.14 26.84 -27.39
C SER A 132 98.12 27.40 -25.97
N GLN A 133 99.06 26.98 -25.11
CA GLN A 133 99.19 27.56 -23.76
C GLN A 133 99.80 28.95 -23.78
N LEU A 134 100.79 29.20 -24.63
CA LEU A 134 101.45 30.50 -24.76
C LEU A 134 100.56 31.56 -25.44
N GLU A 135 99.53 31.14 -26.17
CA GLU A 135 98.50 32.03 -26.73
C GLU A 135 97.50 32.53 -25.68
N LYS A 136 97.36 31.87 -24.53
CA LYS A 136 96.34 32.24 -23.52
C LYS A 136 96.83 33.39 -22.65
N THR A 137 96.03 34.46 -22.56
CA THR A 137 96.33 35.58 -21.67
C THR A 137 95.82 35.31 -20.24
N ILE A 138 96.42 36.00 -19.27
CA ILE A 138 95.98 35.94 -17.85
C ILE A 138 94.53 36.47 -17.71
N GLU A 139 94.11 37.37 -18.59
CA GLU A 139 92.75 37.92 -18.62
C GLU A 139 91.72 36.88 -19.07
N ASP A 140 92.04 36.05 -20.07
CA ASP A 140 91.17 34.94 -20.50
C ASP A 140 90.97 33.90 -19.39
N ALA A 141 91.99 33.65 -18.58
CA ALA A 141 91.89 32.75 -17.44
C ALA A 141 90.97 33.32 -16.34
N LYS A 142 91.03 34.64 -16.09
CA LYS A 142 90.16 35.32 -15.12
C LYS A 142 88.71 35.37 -15.60
N SER A 143 88.46 35.73 -16.86
CA SER A 143 87.12 35.79 -17.43
C SER A 143 86.45 34.41 -17.44
N LYS A 144 87.19 33.36 -17.77
CA LYS A 144 86.69 31.98 -17.67
C LYS A 144 86.31 31.59 -16.24
N LYS A 145 87.09 32.00 -15.25
CA LYS A 145 86.80 31.75 -13.84
C LYS A 145 85.54 32.49 -13.38
N GLU A 146 85.37 33.74 -13.78
CA GLU A 146 84.16 34.53 -13.47
C GLU A 146 82.91 33.93 -14.12
N LEU A 147 82.99 33.52 -15.39
CA LEU A 147 81.89 32.82 -16.07
C LEU A 147 81.53 31.51 -15.36
N MET A 148 82.53 30.75 -14.90
CA MET A 148 82.31 29.52 -14.15
C MET A 148 81.59 29.79 -12.82
N ASN A 149 82.00 30.81 -12.06
CA ASN A 149 81.34 31.19 -10.82
C ASN A 149 79.87 31.63 -11.05
N ILE A 150 79.59 32.38 -12.13
CA ILE A 150 78.22 32.77 -12.49
C ILE A 150 77.39 31.53 -12.84
N ALA A 151 77.97 30.59 -13.60
CA ALA A 151 77.30 29.35 -13.95
C ALA A 151 77.01 28.49 -12.70
N GLU A 152 77.94 28.39 -11.77
CA GLU A 152 77.77 27.69 -10.48
C GLU A 152 76.69 28.35 -9.62
N ALA A 153 76.68 29.68 -9.51
CA ALA A 153 75.66 30.41 -8.76
C ALA A 153 74.26 30.19 -9.37
N ARG A 154 74.13 30.26 -10.70
CA ARG A 154 72.88 29.97 -11.40
C ARG A 154 72.45 28.52 -11.22
N MET A 155 73.38 27.57 -11.30
CA MET A 155 73.09 26.16 -11.09
C MET A 155 72.61 25.90 -9.66
N LYS A 156 73.24 26.52 -8.66
CA LYS A 156 72.81 26.42 -7.27
C LYS A 156 71.41 27.02 -7.06
N GLN A 157 71.14 28.20 -7.60
CA GLN A 157 69.81 28.80 -7.51
C GLN A 157 68.73 27.92 -8.16
N ALA A 158 69.01 27.38 -9.35
CA ALA A 158 68.08 26.48 -10.03
C ALA A 158 67.85 25.18 -9.24
N GLU A 159 68.88 24.67 -8.55
CA GLU A 159 68.76 23.51 -7.69
C GLU A 159 67.92 23.81 -6.44
N ASP A 160 68.14 24.96 -5.79
CA ASP A 160 67.35 25.41 -4.63
C ASP A 160 65.86 25.59 -5.02
N GLU A 161 65.58 26.22 -6.17
CA GLU A 161 64.22 26.35 -6.71
C GLU A 161 63.60 24.99 -7.04
N ARG A 162 64.37 24.06 -7.61
CA ARG A 162 63.92 22.70 -7.89
C ARG A 162 63.55 21.94 -6.62
N VAL A 163 64.35 22.07 -5.56
CA VAL A 163 64.06 21.47 -4.26
C VAL A 163 62.79 22.08 -3.66
N ALA A 164 62.67 23.40 -3.64
CA ALA A 164 61.48 24.08 -3.11
C ALA A 164 60.19 23.69 -3.85
N ILE A 165 60.24 23.53 -5.18
CA ILE A 165 59.09 23.07 -5.98
C ILE A 165 58.77 21.61 -5.65
N ARG A 166 59.78 20.74 -5.48
CA ARG A 166 59.56 19.34 -5.10
C ARG A 166 58.93 19.20 -3.72
N GLU A 167 59.38 20.00 -2.75
CA GLU A 167 58.80 20.05 -1.41
C GLU A 167 57.33 20.49 -1.47
N LYS A 168 57.03 21.60 -2.14
CA LYS A 168 55.63 22.05 -2.35
C LYS A 168 54.77 21.01 -3.04
N LEU A 169 55.31 20.32 -4.05
CA LEU A 169 54.59 19.25 -4.75
C LEU A 169 54.31 18.06 -3.80
N SER A 170 55.26 17.70 -2.94
CA SER A 170 55.10 16.63 -1.96
C SER A 170 54.06 17.00 -0.89
N GLU A 171 54.08 18.24 -0.41
CA GLU A 171 53.08 18.76 0.53
C GLU A 171 51.68 18.75 -0.08
N LEU A 172 51.52 19.27 -1.30
CA LEU A 172 50.23 19.27 -2.00
C LEU A 172 49.69 17.86 -2.27
N ARG A 173 50.57 16.90 -2.56
CA ARG A 173 50.18 15.50 -2.71
C ARG A 173 49.69 14.93 -1.39
N ARG A 174 50.43 15.16 -0.29
CA ARG A 174 50.05 14.72 1.06
C ARG A 174 48.71 15.31 1.49
N THR A 175 48.52 16.62 1.35
CA THR A 175 47.24 17.26 1.72
C THR A 175 46.08 16.73 0.89
N LYS A 176 46.28 16.51 -0.41
CA LYS A 176 45.27 15.90 -1.28
C LYS A 176 44.94 14.48 -0.85
N GLU A 177 45.94 13.67 -0.50
CA GLU A 177 45.73 12.29 -0.02
C GLU A 177 44.94 12.29 1.31
N GLU A 178 45.24 13.21 2.22
CA GLU A 178 44.50 13.38 3.48
C GLU A 178 43.05 13.82 3.24
N GLU A 179 42.81 14.79 2.36
CA GLU A 179 41.47 15.23 1.97
C GLU A 179 40.67 14.11 1.32
N LEU A 180 41.29 13.34 0.40
CA LEU A 180 40.66 12.18 -0.23
C LEU A 180 40.30 11.12 0.80
N ALA A 181 41.20 10.80 1.74
CA ALA A 181 40.93 9.83 2.79
C ALA A 181 39.77 10.27 3.71
N LEU A 182 39.69 11.57 4.05
CA LEU A 182 38.58 12.14 4.81
C LEU A 182 37.27 12.04 4.03
N LEU A 183 37.28 12.39 2.74
CA LEU A 183 36.10 12.35 1.90
C LEU A 183 35.60 10.91 1.68
N ASP A 184 36.51 9.96 1.46
CA ASP A 184 36.20 8.53 1.36
C ASP A 184 35.60 7.99 2.67
N SER A 185 36.13 8.42 3.82
CA SER A 185 35.55 8.07 5.12
C SER A 185 34.12 8.62 5.28
N GLN A 186 33.86 9.86 4.86
CA GLN A 186 32.52 10.46 4.89
C GLN A 186 31.56 9.74 3.94
N VAL A 187 32.00 9.41 2.72
CA VAL A 187 31.20 8.64 1.76
C VAL A 187 30.84 7.28 2.33
N GLN A 188 31.78 6.59 2.98
CA GLN A 188 31.52 5.29 3.59
C GLN A 188 30.52 5.38 4.75
N LYS A 189 30.63 6.42 5.61
CA LYS A 189 29.67 6.68 6.69
C LYS A 189 28.27 6.94 6.14
N LEU A 190 28.13 7.84 5.17
CA LEU A 190 26.84 8.17 4.55
C LEU A 190 26.21 6.95 3.85
N ARG A 191 27.02 6.11 3.20
CA ARG A 191 26.53 4.84 2.61
C ARG A 191 25.99 3.89 3.67
N ASN A 192 26.67 3.76 4.80
CA ASN A 192 26.23 2.91 5.90
C ASN A 192 24.96 3.44 6.58
N GLU A 193 24.90 4.75 6.82
CA GLU A 193 23.70 5.42 7.36
C GLU A 193 22.50 5.23 6.43
N LEU A 194 22.68 5.47 5.13
CA LEU A 194 21.63 5.27 4.12
C LEU A 194 21.19 3.80 4.06
N HIS A 195 22.11 2.85 4.15
CA HIS A 195 21.77 1.43 4.20
C HIS A 195 20.96 1.08 5.45
N SER A 196 21.38 1.56 6.63
CA SER A 196 20.69 1.37 7.90
C SER A 196 19.29 1.97 7.89
N ILE A 197 19.14 3.21 7.41
CA ILE A 197 17.84 3.89 7.28
C ILE A 197 16.92 3.10 6.33
N ASN A 198 17.42 2.70 5.16
CA ASN A 198 16.62 1.92 4.22
C ASN A 198 16.19 0.56 4.80
N GLN A 199 17.07 -0.11 5.55
CA GLN A 199 16.74 -1.37 6.20
C GLN A 199 15.69 -1.18 7.31
N SER A 200 15.84 -0.13 8.13
CA SER A 200 14.86 0.21 9.18
C SER A 200 13.51 0.56 8.58
N ALA A 201 13.49 1.44 7.57
CA ALA A 201 12.27 1.84 6.88
C ALA A 201 11.56 0.65 6.21
N ALA A 202 12.32 -0.24 5.56
CA ALA A 202 11.74 -1.46 4.98
C ALA A 202 11.17 -2.39 6.06
N HIS A 203 11.83 -2.50 7.21
CA HIS A 203 11.32 -3.29 8.33
C HIS A 203 10.04 -2.70 8.92
N GLU A 204 10.00 -1.39 9.17
CA GLU A 204 8.82 -0.67 9.66
C GLU A 204 7.65 -0.77 8.68
N LEU A 205 7.89 -0.60 7.38
CA LEU A 205 6.85 -0.77 6.36
C LEU A 205 6.27 -2.19 6.38
N ASN A 206 7.12 -3.22 6.43
CA ASN A 206 6.66 -4.60 6.53
C ASN A 206 5.86 -4.87 7.81
N MET A 207 6.25 -4.27 8.94
CA MET A 207 5.49 -4.36 10.18
C MET A 207 4.12 -3.69 10.05
N ILE A 208 4.05 -2.48 9.52
CA ILE A 208 2.80 -1.74 9.30
C ILE A 208 1.89 -2.52 8.35
N GLU A 209 2.41 -3.08 7.27
CA GLU A 209 1.64 -3.91 6.33
C GLU A 209 1.07 -5.16 7.01
N ALA A 210 1.85 -5.84 7.84
CA ALA A 210 1.41 -7.01 8.58
C ALA A 210 0.31 -6.66 9.60
N GLU A 211 0.51 -5.60 10.39
CA GLU A 211 -0.47 -5.11 11.36
C GLU A 211 -1.77 -4.65 10.68
N LEU A 212 -1.68 -3.92 9.57
CA LEU A 212 -2.83 -3.47 8.80
C LEU A 212 -3.62 -4.67 8.25
N LYS A 213 -2.94 -5.67 7.71
CA LYS A 213 -3.57 -6.88 7.19
C LYS A 213 -4.25 -7.69 8.28
N GLU A 214 -3.62 -7.82 9.44
CA GLU A 214 -4.20 -8.50 10.59
C GLU A 214 -5.43 -7.74 11.13
N ALA A 215 -5.33 -6.42 11.29
CA ALA A 215 -6.44 -5.57 11.72
C ALA A 215 -7.61 -5.64 10.73
N GLN A 216 -7.33 -5.61 9.43
CA GLN A 216 -8.34 -5.75 8.38
C GLN A 216 -9.01 -7.13 8.42
N SER A 217 -8.24 -8.22 8.58
CA SER A 217 -8.79 -9.57 8.69
C SER A 217 -9.70 -9.70 9.90
N LYS A 218 -9.25 -9.23 11.07
CA LYS A 218 -10.04 -9.24 12.31
C LYS A 218 -11.32 -8.43 12.16
N ALA A 219 -11.23 -7.20 11.64
CA ALA A 219 -12.40 -6.35 11.42
C ALA A 219 -13.40 -6.99 10.43
N HIS A 220 -12.90 -7.63 9.38
CA HIS A 220 -13.75 -8.34 8.43
C HIS A 220 -14.42 -9.56 9.04
N GLU A 221 -13.69 -10.36 9.82
CA GLU A 221 -14.22 -11.51 10.55
C GLU A 221 -15.28 -11.10 11.57
N THR A 222 -15.02 -10.08 12.39
CA THR A 222 -16.00 -9.57 13.36
C THR A 222 -17.25 -9.05 12.68
N HIS A 223 -17.09 -8.22 11.63
CA HIS A 223 -18.23 -7.72 10.87
C HIS A 223 -19.03 -8.85 10.21
N THR A 224 -18.36 -9.87 9.68
CA THR A 224 -19.03 -11.03 9.06
C THR A 224 -19.82 -11.85 10.10
N GLN A 225 -19.25 -12.04 11.30
CA GLN A 225 -19.94 -12.71 12.40
C GLN A 225 -21.15 -11.90 12.89
N GLU A 226 -20.99 -10.59 13.09
CA GLU A 226 -22.08 -9.68 13.48
C GLU A 226 -23.21 -9.65 12.44
N MET A 227 -22.86 -9.56 11.16
CA MET A 227 -23.82 -9.60 10.06
C MET A 227 -24.61 -10.91 10.08
N LYS A 228 -23.92 -12.05 10.27
CA LYS A 228 -24.57 -13.36 10.35
C LYS A 228 -25.54 -13.44 11.54
N LEU A 229 -25.11 -12.98 12.72
CA LEU A 229 -25.97 -12.91 13.90
C LEU A 229 -27.20 -12.01 13.70
N LEU A 230 -27.04 -10.87 13.04
CA LEU A 230 -28.15 -9.96 12.73
C LEU A 230 -29.13 -10.58 11.72
N LEU A 231 -28.63 -11.27 10.70
CA LEU A 231 -29.46 -12.00 9.73
C LEU A 231 -30.24 -13.14 10.40
N ASP A 232 -29.60 -13.91 11.27
CA ASP A 232 -30.25 -15.00 12.02
C ASP A 232 -31.35 -14.43 12.94
N LYS A 233 -31.08 -13.31 13.64
CA LYS A 233 -32.08 -12.60 14.45
C LYS A 233 -33.25 -12.08 13.61
N ALA A 234 -32.98 -11.48 12.46
CA ALA A 234 -34.00 -10.97 11.55
C ALA A 234 -34.90 -12.11 11.05
N ALA A 235 -34.30 -13.24 10.65
CA ALA A 235 -35.03 -14.43 10.21
C ALA A 235 -35.90 -15.02 11.35
N ALA A 236 -35.37 -15.10 12.58
CA ALA A 236 -36.12 -15.56 13.74
C ALA A 236 -37.31 -14.64 14.06
N LEU A 237 -37.11 -13.32 14.06
CA LEU A 237 -38.19 -12.34 14.27
C LEU A 237 -39.25 -12.42 13.17
N GLN A 238 -38.84 -12.61 11.92
CA GLN A 238 -39.77 -12.78 10.80
C GLN A 238 -40.61 -14.05 10.95
N ALA A 239 -40.01 -15.16 11.39
CA ALA A 239 -40.72 -16.41 11.67
C ALA A 239 -41.71 -16.25 12.84
N ILE A 240 -41.32 -15.56 13.92
CA ILE A 240 -42.20 -15.25 15.06
C ILE A 240 -43.37 -14.37 14.61
N ALA A 241 -43.11 -13.32 13.83
CA ALA A 241 -44.16 -12.45 13.31
C ALA A 241 -45.15 -13.19 12.41
N ALA A 242 -44.65 -14.06 11.51
CA ALA A 242 -45.50 -14.88 10.67
C ALA A 242 -46.38 -15.84 11.49
N LYS A 243 -45.81 -16.47 12.53
CA LYS A 243 -46.55 -17.34 13.45
C LYS A 243 -47.64 -16.59 14.21
N MET A 244 -47.32 -15.42 14.78
CA MET A 244 -48.31 -14.59 15.47
C MET A 244 -49.41 -14.12 14.54
N ALA A 245 -49.08 -13.72 13.31
CA ALA A 245 -50.09 -13.35 12.32
C ALA A 245 -51.06 -14.50 12.01
N GLN A 246 -50.54 -15.73 11.88
CA GLN A 246 -51.37 -16.91 11.68
C GLN A 246 -52.24 -17.22 12.91
N GLU A 247 -51.66 -17.21 14.12
CA GLU A 247 -52.40 -17.43 15.37
C GLU A 247 -53.55 -16.43 15.53
N HIS A 248 -53.29 -15.15 15.29
CA HIS A 248 -54.32 -14.11 15.35
C HIS A 248 -55.39 -14.27 14.27
N GLN A 249 -55.02 -14.68 13.06
CA GLN A 249 -55.98 -14.96 11.99
C GLN A 249 -56.92 -16.12 12.38
N GLU A 250 -56.37 -17.20 12.95
CA GLU A 250 -57.13 -18.35 13.42
C GLU A 250 -58.07 -17.98 14.58
N GLU A 251 -57.58 -17.19 15.55
CA GLU A 251 -58.39 -16.63 16.64
C GLU A 251 -59.53 -15.75 16.13
N GLU A 252 -59.23 -14.85 15.19
CA GLU A 252 -60.22 -13.95 14.60
C GLU A 252 -61.30 -14.75 13.86
N ASP A 253 -60.92 -15.75 13.06
CA ASP A 253 -61.85 -16.62 12.35
C ASP A 253 -62.74 -17.41 13.32
N MET A 254 -62.19 -17.92 14.43
CA MET A 254 -62.97 -18.56 15.48
C MET A 254 -63.97 -17.60 16.13
N LEU A 255 -63.55 -16.38 16.47
CA LEU A 255 -64.42 -15.36 17.05
C LEU A 255 -65.51 -14.93 16.07
N ARG A 256 -65.19 -14.76 14.78
CA ARG A 256 -66.17 -14.45 13.71
C ARG A 256 -67.20 -15.58 13.58
N LYS A 257 -66.77 -16.84 13.57
CA LYS A 257 -67.67 -18.01 13.56
C LYS A 257 -68.57 -18.04 14.80
N LYS A 258 -68.01 -17.82 16.00
CA LYS A 258 -68.77 -17.78 17.25
C LYS A 258 -69.81 -16.65 17.23
N LYS A 259 -69.40 -15.44 16.81
CA LYS A 259 -70.30 -14.28 16.66
C LYS A 259 -71.46 -14.59 15.72
N CYS A 260 -71.19 -15.17 14.55
CA CYS A 260 -72.22 -15.54 13.58
C CYS A 260 -73.18 -16.58 14.17
N LYS A 261 -72.66 -17.62 14.83
CA LYS A 261 -73.48 -18.64 15.49
C LYS A 261 -74.37 -18.06 16.58
N THR A 262 -73.81 -17.26 17.48
CA THR A 262 -74.60 -16.61 18.56
C THR A 262 -75.63 -15.63 17.99
N ALA A 263 -75.30 -14.89 16.93
CA ALA A 263 -76.25 -13.99 16.28
C ALA A 263 -77.41 -14.76 15.65
N ALA A 264 -77.15 -15.91 15.02
CA ALA A 264 -78.18 -16.78 14.47
C ALA A 264 -79.05 -17.42 15.56
N GLU A 265 -78.45 -17.85 16.68
CA GLU A 265 -79.19 -18.36 17.85
C GLU A 265 -80.11 -17.28 18.44
N VAL A 266 -79.61 -16.05 18.64
CA VAL A 266 -80.42 -14.91 19.12
C VAL A 266 -81.54 -14.60 18.14
N ALA A 267 -81.26 -14.53 16.83
CA ALA A 267 -82.30 -14.30 15.82
C ALA A 267 -83.40 -15.37 15.88
N SER A 268 -83.03 -16.65 16.00
CA SER A 268 -83.99 -17.75 16.14
C SER A 268 -84.82 -17.65 17.43
N VAL A 269 -84.21 -17.25 18.55
CA VAL A 269 -84.94 -17.05 19.83
C VAL A 269 -85.90 -15.87 19.72
N VAL A 270 -85.49 -14.76 19.11
CA VAL A 270 -86.35 -13.59 18.87
C VAL A 270 -87.52 -13.97 17.97
N GLU A 271 -87.28 -14.65 16.84
CA GLU A 271 -88.36 -15.11 15.95
C GLU A 271 -89.38 -16.01 16.66
N LYS A 272 -88.90 -16.93 17.52
CA LYS A 272 -89.79 -17.78 18.34
C LYS A 272 -90.59 -16.96 19.35
N TYR A 273 -89.94 -16.06 20.06
CA TYR A 273 -90.60 -15.19 21.04
C TYR A 273 -91.66 -14.32 20.36
N ASP A 274 -91.33 -13.68 19.24
CA ASP A 274 -92.27 -12.85 18.48
C ASP A 274 -93.46 -13.67 17.97
N ALA A 275 -93.23 -14.90 17.49
CA ALA A 275 -94.29 -15.81 17.07
C ALA A 275 -95.20 -16.23 18.24
N GLU A 276 -94.63 -16.57 19.40
CA GLU A 276 -95.37 -16.93 20.61
C GLU A 276 -96.17 -15.74 21.16
N MET A 277 -95.58 -14.54 21.17
CA MET A 277 -96.26 -13.31 21.59
C MET A 277 -97.42 -12.95 20.66
N LEU A 278 -97.23 -13.06 19.34
CA LEU A 278 -98.31 -12.88 18.36
C LEU A 278 -99.42 -13.93 18.54
N ALA A 279 -99.07 -15.18 18.82
CA ALA A 279 -100.05 -16.22 19.12
C ALA A 279 -100.86 -15.89 20.38
N MET A 280 -100.19 -15.50 21.48
CA MET A 280 -100.84 -15.08 22.72
C MET A 280 -101.72 -13.84 22.54
N GLU A 281 -101.28 -12.84 21.76
CA GLU A 281 -102.08 -11.66 21.45
C GLU A 281 -103.35 -12.02 20.67
N ASN A 282 -103.23 -12.92 19.67
CA ASN A 282 -104.37 -13.43 18.92
C ASN A 282 -105.33 -14.21 19.83
N GLU A 283 -104.83 -15.07 20.72
CA GLU A 283 -105.65 -15.79 21.70
C GLU A 283 -106.36 -14.85 22.67
N ALA A 284 -105.65 -13.85 23.22
CA ALA A 284 -106.23 -12.85 24.11
C ALA A 284 -107.31 -12.01 23.41
N SER A 285 -107.07 -11.60 22.16
CA SER A 285 -108.04 -10.88 21.34
C SER A 285 -109.28 -11.74 21.05
N SER A 286 -109.09 -13.02 20.70
CA SER A 286 -110.16 -13.99 20.51
C SER A 286 -111.01 -14.17 21.77
N LEU A 287 -110.36 -14.41 22.92
CA LEU A 287 -111.02 -14.53 24.22
C LEU A 287 -111.76 -13.25 24.62
N SER A 288 -111.16 -12.08 24.42
CA SER A 288 -111.82 -10.80 24.68
C SER A 288 -113.07 -10.61 23.80
N SER A 289 -112.99 -11.01 22.52
CA SER A 289 -114.14 -10.98 21.61
C SER A 289 -115.24 -11.96 22.04
N ALA A 290 -114.87 -13.15 22.51
CA ALA A 290 -115.80 -14.15 23.01
C ALA A 290 -116.48 -13.67 24.31
N PHE A 291 -115.69 -13.17 25.26
CA PHE A 291 -116.19 -12.60 26.51
C PHE A 291 -117.16 -11.44 26.28
N LYS A 292 -116.86 -10.53 25.33
CA LYS A 292 -117.80 -9.45 24.96
C LYS A 292 -119.12 -10.00 24.42
N ARG A 293 -119.08 -10.99 23.52
CA ARG A 293 -120.32 -11.64 23.04
C ARG A 293 -121.09 -12.32 24.16
N GLU A 294 -120.42 -13.07 25.03
CA GLU A 294 -121.06 -13.72 26.17
C GLU A 294 -121.66 -12.70 27.14
N GLN A 295 -120.99 -11.57 27.36
CA GLN A 295 -121.50 -10.47 28.17
C GLN A 295 -122.77 -9.86 27.54
N GLU A 296 -122.76 -9.60 26.23
CA GLU A 296 -123.94 -9.12 25.49
C GLU A 296 -125.10 -10.12 25.62
N GLN A 297 -124.86 -11.41 25.41
CA GLN A 297 -125.87 -12.47 25.59
C GLN A 297 -126.39 -12.56 27.03
N CYS A 298 -125.52 -12.42 28.04
CA CYS A 298 -125.93 -12.38 29.44
C CYS A 298 -126.82 -11.18 29.73
N LEU A 299 -126.53 -10.01 29.15
CA LEU A 299 -127.38 -8.83 29.30
C LEU A 299 -128.75 -9.03 28.64
N GLU A 300 -128.78 -9.59 27.42
CA GLU A 300 -130.04 -9.92 26.74
C GLU A 300 -130.90 -10.91 27.55
N LEU A 301 -130.28 -11.96 28.08
CA LEU A 301 -130.94 -12.93 28.96
C LEU A 301 -131.42 -12.27 30.26
N HIS A 302 -130.63 -11.38 30.85
CA HIS A 302 -131.02 -10.65 32.05
C HIS A 302 -132.23 -9.75 31.80
N GLU A 303 -132.25 -9.00 30.69
CA GLU A 303 -133.41 -8.23 30.26
C GLU A 303 -134.63 -9.12 30.02
N HIS A 304 -134.43 -10.31 29.44
CA HIS A 304 -135.50 -11.28 29.24
C HIS A 304 -136.06 -11.80 30.56
N PHE A 305 -135.21 -12.12 31.55
CA PHE A 305 -135.65 -12.52 32.89
C PHE A 305 -136.39 -11.40 33.62
N ILE A 306 -135.93 -10.13 33.52
CA ILE A 306 -136.65 -8.98 34.07
C ILE A 306 -138.06 -8.89 33.46
N LYS A 307 -138.17 -9.01 32.13
CA LYS A 307 -139.48 -8.98 31.44
C LYS A 307 -140.38 -10.13 31.88
N ILE A 308 -139.83 -11.34 32.05
CA ILE A 308 -140.58 -12.49 32.58
C ILE A 308 -141.04 -12.22 34.01
N ASP A 309 -140.17 -11.72 34.88
CA ASP A 309 -140.50 -11.44 36.29
C ASP A 309 -141.58 -10.34 36.38
N GLU A 310 -141.52 -9.31 35.54
CA GLU A 310 -142.56 -8.29 35.42
C GLU A 310 -143.89 -8.86 34.91
N GLU A 311 -143.84 -9.74 33.91
CA GLU A 311 -145.04 -10.43 33.39
C GLU A 311 -145.65 -11.38 34.43
N GLN A 312 -144.82 -12.13 35.15
CA GLN A 312 -145.25 -13.01 36.24
C GLN A 312 -145.87 -12.20 37.37
N SER A 313 -145.27 -11.07 37.75
CA SER A 313 -145.84 -10.13 38.72
C SER A 313 -147.20 -9.57 38.27
N ARG A 314 -147.36 -9.28 36.97
CA ARG A 314 -148.64 -8.86 36.39
C ARG A 314 -149.68 -9.98 36.46
N ILE A 315 -149.31 -11.22 36.11
CA ILE A 315 -150.17 -12.40 36.19
C ILE A 315 -150.61 -12.62 37.65
N ASP A 316 -149.69 -12.60 38.61
CA ASP A 316 -150.01 -12.78 40.03
C ASP A 316 -150.96 -11.68 40.56
N ALA A 317 -150.83 -10.44 40.07
CA ALA A 317 -151.74 -9.34 40.39
C ALA A 317 -153.13 -9.54 39.76
N GLU A 318 -153.20 -9.98 38.50
CA GLU A 318 -154.45 -10.33 37.81
C GLU A 318 -155.16 -11.51 38.49
N GLU A 319 -154.42 -12.54 38.92
CA GLU A 319 -154.96 -13.68 39.67
C GLU A 319 -155.55 -13.24 41.02
N LYS A 320 -154.87 -12.36 41.76
CA LYS A 320 -155.42 -11.80 43.01
C LYS A 320 -156.74 -11.08 42.80
N VAL A 321 -156.86 -10.27 41.74
CA VAL A 321 -158.12 -9.59 41.41
C VAL A 321 -159.21 -10.59 41.02
N LEU A 322 -158.87 -11.62 40.24
CA LEU A 322 -159.81 -12.69 39.88
C LEU A 322 -160.26 -13.50 41.10
N GLU A 323 -159.38 -13.75 42.08
CA GLU A 323 -159.72 -14.39 43.34
C GLU A 323 -160.65 -13.51 44.19
N GLU A 324 -160.43 -12.20 44.26
CA GLU A 324 -161.33 -11.25 44.92
C GLU A 324 -162.72 -11.21 44.26
N ILE A 325 -162.78 -11.25 42.92
CA ILE A 325 -164.06 -11.32 42.19
C ILE A 325 -164.77 -12.64 42.49
N ARG A 326 -164.06 -13.77 42.41
CA ARG A 326 -164.62 -15.09 42.77
C ARG A 326 -165.08 -15.16 44.22
N ALA A 327 -164.42 -14.45 45.14
CA ALA A 327 -164.85 -14.34 46.53
C ALA A 327 -166.17 -13.57 46.67
N ARG A 328 -166.30 -12.41 46.01
CA ARG A 328 -167.56 -11.64 46.00
C ARG A 328 -168.72 -12.39 45.35
N GLU A 329 -168.46 -13.17 44.31
CA GLU A 329 -169.49 -14.01 43.69
C GLU A 329 -169.97 -15.12 44.63
N ARG A 330 -169.05 -15.75 45.38
CA ARG A 330 -169.38 -16.75 46.41
C ARG A 330 -170.24 -16.14 47.53
N GLU A 331 -169.93 -14.93 47.99
CA GLU A 331 -170.75 -14.22 48.98
C GLU A 331 -172.17 -13.94 48.48
N LYS A 332 -172.29 -13.46 47.23
CA LYS A 332 -173.61 -13.21 46.60
C LYS A 332 -174.42 -14.50 46.44
N GLN A 333 -173.78 -15.60 46.03
CA GLN A 333 -174.45 -16.90 45.93
C GLN A 333 -174.90 -17.41 47.31
N GLN A 334 -174.08 -17.25 48.35
CA GLN A 334 -174.46 -17.61 49.72
C GLN A 334 -175.69 -16.83 50.21
N PHE A 335 -175.77 -15.53 49.91
CA PHE A 335 -176.94 -14.72 50.26
C PHE A 335 -178.24 -15.25 49.62
N VAL A 336 -178.19 -15.67 48.35
CA VAL A 336 -179.34 -16.26 47.65
C VAL A 336 -179.74 -17.60 48.26
N PHE A 337 -178.78 -18.46 48.61
CA PHE A 337 -179.07 -19.73 49.27
C PHE A 337 -179.71 -19.52 50.66
N ASP A 338 -179.25 -18.55 51.43
CA ASP A 338 -179.82 -18.20 52.73
C ASP A 338 -181.26 -17.67 52.62
N ALA A 339 -181.54 -16.85 51.61
CA ALA A 339 -182.88 -16.34 51.32
C ALA A 339 -183.84 -17.48 50.92
N ALA A 340 -183.40 -18.38 50.03
CA ALA A 340 -184.18 -19.55 49.61
C ALA A 340 -184.51 -20.47 50.80
N THR A 341 -183.55 -20.66 51.72
CA THR A 341 -183.73 -21.49 52.92
C THR A 341 -184.80 -20.92 53.87
N ARG A 342 -184.86 -19.58 54.04
CA ARG A 342 -185.91 -18.94 54.87
C ARG A 342 -187.30 -19.09 54.28
N ILE A 343 -187.45 -18.93 52.96
CA ILE A 343 -188.74 -19.08 52.26
C ILE A 343 -189.27 -20.52 52.38
N GLN A 344 -188.40 -21.51 52.17
CA GLN A 344 -188.76 -22.92 52.31
C GLN A 344 -189.23 -23.26 53.73
N LYS A 345 -188.63 -22.65 54.75
CA LYS A 345 -189.00 -22.86 56.16
C LYS A 345 -190.41 -22.35 56.48
N VAL A 346 -190.79 -21.18 55.95
CA VAL A 346 -192.14 -20.60 56.15
C VAL A 346 -193.21 -21.42 55.43
N TYR A 347 -192.95 -21.82 54.18
CA TYR A 347 -193.90 -22.59 53.37
C TYR A 347 -194.21 -23.97 53.98
N ARG A 348 -193.19 -24.68 54.48
CA ARG A 348 -193.37 -25.96 55.18
C ARG A 348 -194.22 -25.83 56.46
N GLY A 349 -194.10 -24.72 57.18
CA GLY A 349 -194.90 -24.44 58.38
C GLY A 349 -196.39 -24.14 58.10
N VAL A 350 -196.72 -23.59 56.93
CA VAL A 350 -198.11 -23.32 56.53
C VAL A 350 -198.82 -24.60 56.07
N LEU A 351 -198.12 -25.47 55.33
CA LEU A 351 -198.65 -26.76 54.89
C LEU A 351 -199.04 -27.67 56.08
N ALA A 352 -198.17 -27.77 57.09
CA ALA A 352 -198.42 -28.60 58.28
C ALA A 352 -199.69 -28.17 59.07
N ARG A 353 -199.97 -26.87 59.16
CA ARG A 353 -201.16 -26.34 59.85
C ARG A 353 -202.46 -26.55 59.04
N ARG A 354 -202.36 -26.58 57.70
CA ARG A 354 -203.50 -26.80 56.80
C ARG A 354 -203.94 -28.26 56.75
N GLU A 355 -203.04 -29.21 56.98
CA GLU A 355 -203.37 -30.64 57.05
C GLU A 355 -204.03 -31.05 58.38
N PHE A 356 -203.64 -30.43 59.50
CA PHE A 356 -204.22 -30.73 60.82
C PHE A 356 -205.70 -30.30 60.94
N ALA A 357 -206.10 -29.18 60.31
CA ALA A 357 -207.49 -28.71 60.31
C ALA A 357 -208.43 -29.56 59.44
N LYS A 358 -207.90 -30.31 58.45
CA LYS A 358 -208.69 -31.20 57.58
C LYS A 358 -208.95 -32.58 58.20
N MET A 359 -208.18 -32.98 59.22
CA MET A 359 -208.28 -34.30 59.88
C MET A 359 -209.39 -34.41 60.95
N VAL A 360 -209.95 -33.29 61.46
CA VAL A 360 -210.91 -33.33 62.59
C VAL A 360 -212.39 -33.33 62.16
N ALA A 361 -212.71 -32.98 60.90
CA ALA A 361 -214.10 -32.77 60.43
C ALA A 361 -214.73 -33.89 59.57
N LYS A 362 -214.04 -35.01 59.28
CA LYS A 362 -214.62 -36.13 58.50
C LYS A 362 -214.42 -37.49 59.18
N THR A 363 -215.56 -38.05 59.66
CA THR A 363 -215.94 -39.48 59.74
C THR A 363 -215.19 -40.38 60.74
N LYS A 364 -215.78 -41.05 61.75
CA LYS A 364 -217.17 -41.49 62.01
C LYS A 364 -217.79 -42.43 60.93
N LYS A 365 -217.16 -43.60 60.64
CA LYS A 365 -217.80 -44.89 60.23
C LYS A 365 -216.75 -46.03 60.05
N GLY A 366 -216.90 -47.14 60.81
CA GLY A 366 -216.28 -48.49 60.61
C GLY A 366 -214.75 -48.62 60.79
N LYS A 367 -214.15 -49.15 61.88
CA LYS A 367 -214.12 -50.50 62.51
C LYS A 367 -213.28 -51.56 61.75
N LYS A 368 -212.04 -51.84 62.25
CA LYS A 368 -211.47 -53.14 62.72
C LYS A 368 -210.03 -53.48 62.22
N GLY A 369 -209.11 -53.70 63.19
CA GLY A 369 -207.82 -54.46 63.10
C GLY A 369 -206.63 -53.70 62.49
N GLY A 370 -205.38 -53.78 62.94
CA GLY A 370 -204.71 -54.55 63.99
C GLY A 370 -203.18 -54.37 63.87
N ALA A 371 -202.52 -54.23 65.01
CA ALA A 371 -201.14 -54.62 65.39
C ALA A 371 -199.89 -54.40 64.48
N GLY A 372 -198.91 -53.66 65.04
CA GLY A 372 -197.47 -53.99 65.00
C GLY A 372 -196.57 -53.12 64.11
N LYS A 373 -195.27 -52.89 64.37
CA LYS A 373 -194.36 -53.11 65.52
C LYS A 373 -192.98 -52.56 65.07
N LYS A 374 -192.29 -51.83 65.97
CA LYS A 374 -190.81 -51.72 66.17
C LYS A 374 -189.84 -51.38 65.02
N GLY A 375 -188.84 -50.56 65.42
CA GLY A 375 -187.43 -50.73 65.05
C GLY A 375 -186.80 -49.42 64.56
N LYS A 376 -185.94 -48.65 65.24
CA LYS A 376 -184.84 -48.84 66.21
C LYS A 376 -183.46 -48.72 65.53
N LYS A 377 -182.75 -47.66 65.96
CA LYS A 377 -181.28 -47.42 66.00
C LYS A 377 -180.58 -47.28 64.63
N LYS A 378 -179.67 -46.34 64.43
CA LYS A 378 -178.69 -45.74 65.34
C LYS A 378 -178.43 -44.29 64.94
#